data_AF-A0A1E3QQ00-F1
#
_entry.id   AF-A0A1E3QQ00-F1
#
_cell.length_a   1.000
_cell.length_b   1.000
_cell.length_c   1.000
_cell.angle_alpha   90.00
_cell.angle_beta   90.00
_cell.angle_gamma   90.00
#
_symmetry.space_group_name_H-M   'P 1'
#
loop_
_entity.id
_entity.type
_entity.pdbx_description
1 polymer ?
#
loop_
_entity_poly.entity_id
_entity_poly.type
_entity_poly.pdbx_seq_one_letter_code
_entity_poly.pdbx_strand_id
1 'polypeptide(L)'
;MSEPHPDPHKPAYYKNPFKWCRYYAYKKPNLFFPSAMGVLIPVFLFGFTPLRKKFLFEDVAAVPAEYPLPNRARDASLVGYDDN
;
A
#
# COMPACT_ATOMS: atom_id res chain seq x y z
N MET A 1 -21.39 24.97 -26.92
CA MET A 1 -21.30 24.33 -25.58
C MET A 1 -20.96 25.44 -24.59
N SER A 2 -21.95 26.05 -23.93
CA SER A 2 -21.70 27.11 -22.95
C SER A 2 -21.07 26.51 -21.70
N GLU A 3 -19.99 27.10 -21.19
CA GLU A 3 -19.41 26.65 -19.93
C GLU A 3 -20.44 26.77 -18.80
N PRO A 4 -20.54 25.76 -17.90
CA PRO A 4 -21.46 25.83 -16.78
C PRO A 4 -21.06 26.98 -15.84
N HIS A 5 -22.01 27.87 -15.55
CA HIS A 5 -21.82 28.98 -14.61
C HIS A 5 -21.29 28.43 -13.26
N PRO A 6 -20.25 29.04 -12.66
CA PRO A 6 -19.71 28.58 -11.39
C PRO A 6 -20.78 28.66 -10.29
N ASP A 7 -21.01 27.55 -9.58
CA ASP A 7 -21.97 27.51 -8.47
C ASP A 7 -21.59 28.58 -7.42
N PRO A 8 -22.48 29.55 -7.12
CA PRO A 8 -22.19 30.63 -6.16
C PRO A 8 -22.00 30.12 -4.73
N HIS A 9 -22.52 28.92 -4.43
CA HIS A 9 -22.40 28.28 -3.12
C HIS A 9 -21.18 27.36 -3.00
N LYS A 10 -20.34 27.24 -4.04
CA LYS A 10 -19.13 26.41 -4.00
C LYS A 10 -18.12 27.03 -3.03
N PRO A 11 -17.79 26.37 -1.90
CA PRO A 11 -16.79 26.88 -0.98
C PRO A 11 -15.39 26.84 -1.61
N ALA A 12 -14.52 27.78 -1.25
CA ALA A 12 -13.11 27.74 -1.61
C ALA A 12 -12.34 26.76 -0.71
N TYR A 13 -11.56 25.86 -1.31
CA TYR A 13 -10.79 24.82 -0.61
C TYR A 13 -9.88 25.40 0.48
N TYR A 14 -9.08 26.42 0.13
CA TYR A 14 -8.09 27.04 1.02
C TYR A 14 -8.70 27.92 2.12
N LYS A 15 -9.97 28.34 1.99
CA LYS A 15 -10.65 29.15 3.02
C LYS A 15 -11.43 28.28 4.00
N ASN A 16 -12.11 27.24 3.52
CA ASN A 16 -13.00 26.40 4.32
C ASN A 16 -12.93 24.93 3.88
N PRO A 17 -11.82 24.22 4.18
CA PRO A 17 -11.57 22.87 3.65
C PRO A 17 -12.63 21.86 4.08
N PHE A 18 -13.12 21.91 5.32
CA PHE A 18 -14.18 21.01 5.79
C PHE A 18 -15.51 21.21 5.05
N LYS A 19 -15.90 22.46 4.80
CA LYS A 19 -17.11 22.78 4.03
C LYS A 19 -16.95 22.36 2.57
N TRP A 20 -15.74 22.48 2.02
CA TRP A 20 -15.38 22.01 0.68
C TRP A 20 -15.50 20.50 0.54
N CYS A 21 -14.92 19.73 1.45
CA CYS A 21 -15.06 18.26 1.46
C CYS A 21 -16.53 17.86 1.53
N ARG A 22 -17.31 18.46 2.44
CA ARG A 22 -18.74 18.19 2.56
C ARG A 22 -19.51 18.51 1.28
N TYR A 23 -19.26 19.66 0.66
CA TYR A 23 -19.91 20.05 -0.60
C TYR A 23 -19.63 19.03 -1.72
N TYR A 24 -18.36 18.62 -1.90
CA TYR A 24 -17.99 17.66 -2.94
C TYR A 24 -18.49 16.24 -2.66
N ALA A 25 -18.55 15.83 -1.39
CA ALA A 25 -19.14 14.54 -1.00
C ALA A 25 -20.61 14.44 -1.42
N TYR A 26 -21.40 15.51 -1.27
CA TYR A 26 -22.82 15.52 -1.67
C TYR A 26 -23.05 15.79 -3.17
N LYS A 27 -22.31 16.73 -3.77
CA LYS A 27 -22.55 17.15 -5.17
C LYS A 27 -21.89 16.26 -6.21
N LYS A 28 -20.72 15.70 -5.89
CA LYS A 28 -19.91 14.87 -6.81
C LYS A 28 -19.30 13.66 -6.07
N PRO A 29 -20.14 12.76 -5.55
CA PRO A 29 -19.67 11.60 -4.79
C PRO A 29 -18.77 10.67 -5.63
N ASN A 30 -19.04 10.58 -6.94
CA ASN A 30 -18.26 9.81 -7.91
C ASN A 30 -16.80 10.29 -8.06
N LEU A 31 -16.48 11.51 -7.66
CA LEU A 31 -15.10 12.02 -7.64
C LEU A 31 -14.55 12.01 -6.21
N PHE A 32 -15.34 12.45 -5.23
CA PHE A 32 -14.84 12.64 -3.86
C PHE A 32 -14.41 11.34 -3.19
N PHE A 33 -15.25 10.30 -3.19
CA PHE A 33 -14.97 9.06 -2.47
C PHE A 33 -13.81 8.26 -3.08
N PRO A 34 -13.72 8.06 -4.41
CA PRO A 34 -12.58 7.38 -4.99
C PRO A 34 -11.25 8.09 -4.74
N SER A 35 -11.22 9.43 -4.84
CA SER A 35 -10.02 10.21 -4.52
C SER A 35 -9.65 10.09 -3.03
N ALA A 36 -10.62 10.17 -2.13
CA ALA A 36 -10.38 9.99 -0.70
C ALA A 36 -9.82 8.60 -0.38
N MET A 37 -10.39 7.54 -0.97
CA MET A 37 -9.89 6.17 -0.81
C MET A 37 -8.48 6.01 -1.39
N GLY A 38 -8.21 6.59 -2.56
CA GLY A 38 -6.88 6.57 -3.17
C GLY A 38 -5.80 7.19 -2.29
N VAL A 39 -6.15 8.23 -1.52
CA VAL A 39 -5.24 8.83 -0.53
C VAL A 39 -5.16 8.00 0.76
N LEU A 40 -6.26 7.42 1.22
CA LEU A 40 -6.27 6.61 2.44
C LEU A 40 -5.39 5.36 2.33
N ILE A 41 -5.39 4.66 1.18
CA ILE A 41 -4.61 3.42 1.00
C ILE A 41 -3.11 3.58 1.34
N PRO A 42 -2.35 4.54 0.74
CA PRO A 42 -0.94 4.72 1.09
C PRO A 42 -0.77 5.17 2.55
N VAL A 43 -1.67 6.00 3.09
CA VAL A 43 -1.63 6.40 4.50
C VAL A 43 -1.73 5.17 5.41
N PHE A 44 -2.63 4.24 5.10
CA PHE A 44 -2.75 2.98 5.84
C PHE A 44 -1.53 2.10 5.65
N LEU A 45 -0.99 1.98 4.43
CA LEU A 45 0.20 1.17 4.17
C LEU A 45 1.40 1.68 4.97
N PHE A 46 1.67 2.97 4.98
CA PHE A 46 2.82 3.53 5.70
C PHE A 46 2.57 3.67 7.21
N GLY A 47 1.33 3.96 7.62
CA GLY A 47 0.97 4.12 9.03
C GLY A 47 0.78 2.79 9.76
N PHE A 48 -0.01 1.86 9.22
CA PHE A 48 -0.38 0.64 9.93
C PHE A 48 0.65 -0.49 9.83
N THR A 49 1.43 -0.57 8.75
CA THR A 49 2.47 -1.62 8.62
C THR A 49 3.49 -1.64 9.77
N PRO A 50 4.11 -0.51 10.17
CA PRO A 50 5.05 -0.54 11.29
C PRO A 50 4.36 -0.82 12.63
N LEU A 51 3.12 -0.37 12.82
CA LEU A 51 2.34 -0.69 14.01
C LEU A 51 2.03 -2.19 14.11
N ARG A 52 1.66 -2.83 12.99
CA ARG A 52 1.44 -4.28 12.90
C ARG A 52 2.70 -5.04 13.29
N LYS A 53 3.87 -4.66 12.75
CA LYS A 53 5.16 -5.32 13.07
C LYS A 53 5.53 -5.20 14.54
N LYS A 54 5.32 -4.02 15.13
CA LYS A 54 5.69 -3.74 16.52
C LYS A 54 4.80 -4.45 17.55
N PHE A 55 3.50 -4.53 17.29
CA PHE A 55 2.52 -4.94 18.32
C PHE A 55 1.82 -6.27 18.05
N LEU A 56 1.78 -6.74 16.79
CA LEU A 56 0.99 -7.91 16.42
C LEU A 56 1.90 -9.07 15.98
N PHE A 57 2.59 -8.94 14.85
CA PHE A 57 3.41 -10.01 14.30
C PHE A 57 4.42 -9.49 13.26
N GLU A 58 5.56 -10.18 13.18
CA GLU A 58 6.63 -9.92 12.22
C GLU A 58 6.31 -10.40 10.80
N ASP A 59 7.11 -9.98 9.83
CA ASP A 59 7.02 -10.47 8.46
C ASP A 59 7.48 -11.94 8.35
N VAL A 60 6.86 -12.67 7.44
CA VAL A 60 7.25 -14.05 7.14
C VAL A 60 8.64 -14.09 6.50
N ALA A 61 9.43 -15.12 6.81
CA ALA A 61 10.69 -15.37 6.12
C ALA A 61 10.46 -15.59 4.62
N ALA A 62 11.44 -15.17 3.81
CA ALA A 62 11.36 -15.34 2.36
C ALA A 62 11.34 -16.84 2.00
N VAL A 63 10.38 -17.23 1.15
CA VAL A 63 10.34 -18.58 0.58
C VAL A 63 11.50 -18.71 -0.41
N PRO A 64 12.28 -19.82 -0.38
CA PRO A 64 13.32 -20.03 -1.37
C PRO A 64 12.68 -20.18 -2.75
N ALA A 65 13.08 -19.31 -3.69
CA ALA A 65 12.62 -19.39 -5.08
C ALA A 65 13.29 -20.56 -5.84
N GLU A 66 14.43 -21.02 -5.34
CA GLU A 66 15.29 -22.01 -5.98
C GLU A 66 15.84 -22.99 -4.94
N TYR A 67 16.44 -24.10 -5.41
CA TYR A 67 17.12 -25.03 -4.51
C TYR A 67 18.21 -24.29 -3.73
N PRO A 68 18.23 -24.35 -2.39
CA PRO A 68 19.18 -23.60 -1.57
C PRO A 68 20.56 -24.25 -1.67
N LEU A 69 21.30 -23.92 -2.73
CA LEU A 69 22.65 -24.41 -2.93
C LEU A 69 23.54 -23.82 -1.83
N PRO A 70 24.17 -24.65 -0.98
CA PRO A 70 24.98 -24.14 0.10
C PRO A 70 26.21 -23.44 -0.47
N ASN A 71 26.49 -22.22 0.00
CA ASN A 71 27.70 -21.48 -0.38
C ASN A 71 28.92 -22.01 0.38
N ARG A 72 29.31 -23.25 0.06
CA ARG A 72 30.47 -23.93 0.61
C ARG A 72 31.20 -24.71 -0.47
N ALA A 73 32.49 -24.95 -0.27
CA ALA A 73 33.25 -25.86 -1.12
C ALA A 73 32.68 -27.29 -1.02
N ARG A 74 32.84 -28.06 -2.10
CA ARG A 74 32.47 -29.47 -2.11
C ARG A 74 33.29 -30.20 -1.04
N ASP A 75 32.61 -31.05 -0.28
CA ASP A 75 33.27 -31.94 0.66
C ASP A 75 33.67 -33.22 -0.10
N ALA A 76 34.98 -33.45 -0.20
CA ALA A 76 35.54 -34.61 -0.91
C ALA A 76 35.70 -35.84 0.00
N SER A 77 35.38 -35.74 1.30
CA SER A 77 35.53 -36.82 2.28
C SER A 77 34.26 -37.67 2.47
N LEU A 78 33.19 -37.36 1.74
CA LEU A 78 31.92 -38.09 1.82
C LEU A 78 32.03 -39.46 1.15
N VAL A 79 31.59 -40.53 1.83
CA VAL A 79 31.60 -41.93 1.37
C VAL A 79 30.25 -42.61 1.63
N GLY A 80 29.93 -43.71 0.93
CA GLY A 80 28.78 -44.59 1.27
C GLY A 80 27.82 -44.94 0.13
N TYR A 81 27.97 -44.31 -1.03
CA TYR A 81 27.28 -44.66 -2.29
C TYR A 81 28.30 -44.84 -3.43
N ASP A 82 29.51 -45.31 -3.09
CA ASP A 82 30.56 -45.56 -4.06
C ASP A 82 30.26 -46.87 -4.82
N ASP A 83 30.41 -46.85 -6.14
CA ASP A 83 30.12 -47.97 -7.06
C ASP A 83 31.20 -49.07 -6.97
N ASN A 84 31.37 -49.70 -5.81
CA ASN A 84 32.25 -50.87 -5.55
C ASN A 84 33.75 -50.74 -5.89
#